data_AF-A0AAW2YAM0-F1
#
_entry.id   AF-A0AAW2YAM0-F1
#
_cell.length_a   1.000
_cell.length_b   1.000
_cell.length_c   1.000
_cell.angle_alpha   90.00
_cell.angle_beta   90.00
_cell.angle_gamma   90.00
#
_symmetry.space_group_name_H-M   'P 1'
#
loop_
_entity.id
_entity.type
_entity.pdbx_description
1 polymer ?
#
loop_
_entity_poly.entity_id
_entity_poly.type
_entity_poly.pdbx_seq_one_letter_code
_entity_poly.pdbx_strand_id
1 'polypeptide(L)'
;MIQHLQQIAELKTSFESFQIVQIPREENVKADCLSNLASALEDCWTRHVTIQYLPRSRYLLAVQAISSTEEWRTPVIKWLGEGRLSDDKWEAARLKARAVRFLIQGGVLYKKSYTHPLLWCLSQQEGFHVLKEMKGLKRTVPKNRRNGSIKNKIH
;
A
#
# COMPACT_ATOMS: atom_id res chain seq x y z
N MET A 1 -23.51 -21.58 -7.48
CA MET A 1 -24.92 -21.62 -7.03
C MET A 1 -25.30 -22.95 -6.36
N ILE A 2 -24.90 -24.11 -6.90
CA ILE A 2 -25.28 -25.43 -6.37
C ILE A 2 -24.63 -25.78 -5.00
N GLN A 3 -23.40 -25.33 -4.74
CA GLN A 3 -22.67 -25.67 -3.50
C GLN A 3 -23.32 -25.14 -2.21
N HIS A 4 -23.89 -23.93 -2.23
CA HIS A 4 -24.53 -23.35 -1.03
C HIS A 4 -25.83 -24.07 -0.65
N LEU A 5 -26.54 -24.66 -1.62
CA LEU A 5 -27.78 -25.38 -1.35
C LEU A 5 -27.54 -26.70 -0.60
N GLN A 6 -26.43 -27.39 -0.89
CA GLN A 6 -26.03 -28.59 -0.15
C GLN A 6 -25.67 -28.24 1.30
N GLN A 7 -24.90 -27.17 1.52
CA GLN A 7 -24.56 -26.70 2.87
C GLN A 7 -25.80 -26.29 3.68
N ILE A 8 -26.75 -25.59 3.06
CA ILE A 8 -28.02 -25.22 3.70
C ILE A 8 -28.84 -26.47 4.03
N ALA A 9 -28.84 -27.49 3.17
CA ALA A 9 -29.55 -28.74 3.43
C ALA A 9 -28.93 -29.55 4.58
N GLU A 10 -27.60 -29.60 4.68
CA GLU A 10 -26.90 -30.23 5.81
C GLU A 10 -27.18 -29.49 7.13
N LEU A 11 -27.02 -28.16 7.14
CA LEU A 11 -27.31 -27.33 8.32
C LEU A 11 -28.78 -27.43 8.75
N LYS A 12 -29.70 -27.60 7.79
CA LYS A 12 -31.11 -27.81 8.09
C LYS A 12 -31.35 -29.06 8.94
N THR A 13 -30.54 -30.11 8.80
CA THR A 13 -30.66 -31.33 9.60
C THR A 13 -30.11 -31.19 11.01
N SER A 14 -29.26 -30.18 11.29
CA SER A 14 -28.68 -29.99 12.63
C SER A 14 -29.58 -29.22 13.59
N PHE A 15 -30.69 -28.63 13.13
CA PHE A 15 -31.67 -27.96 13.98
C PHE A 15 -32.88 -28.86 14.23
N GLU A 16 -33.31 -28.98 15.48
CA GLU A 16 -34.51 -29.74 15.87
C GLU A 16 -35.80 -29.12 15.28
N SER A 17 -35.83 -27.79 15.17
CA SER A 17 -36.84 -27.05 14.43
C SER A 17 -36.29 -25.70 13.96
N PHE A 18 -36.76 -25.21 12.81
CA PHE A 18 -36.43 -23.88 12.31
C PHE A 18 -37.55 -23.35 11.41
N GLN A 19 -37.61 -22.03 11.25
CA GLN A 19 -38.55 -21.35 10.38
C GLN A 19 -37.82 -20.29 9.56
N ILE A 20 -38.18 -20.18 8.28
CA ILE A 20 -37.71 -19.11 7.40
C ILE A 20 -38.90 -18.17 7.19
N VAL A 21 -38.73 -16.91 7.56
CA VAL A 21 -39.73 -15.86 7.36
C VAL A 21 -39.16 -14.87 6.36
N GLN A 22 -39.97 -14.50 5.38
CA GLN A 22 -39.64 -13.42 4.46
C GLN A 22 -39.96 -12.08 5.13
N ILE A 23 -38.95 -11.21 5.20
CA ILE A 23 -39.05 -9.89 5.82
C ILE A 23 -38.81 -8.83 4.73
N PRO A 24 -39.57 -7.72 4.70
CA PRO A 24 -39.31 -6.60 3.80
C PRO A 24 -37.88 -6.06 3.95
N ARG A 25 -37.33 -5.54 2.86
CA ARG A 25 -35.93 -5.09 2.84
C ARG A 25 -35.69 -3.93 3.81
N GLU A 26 -36.70 -3.07 3.95
CA GLU A 26 -36.73 -1.91 4.84
C GLU A 26 -36.59 -2.30 6.32
N GLU A 27 -36.94 -3.52 6.68
CA GLU A 27 -36.85 -4.04 8.05
C GLU A 27 -35.59 -4.90 8.28
N ASN A 28 -34.91 -5.34 7.21
CA ASN A 28 -33.67 -6.13 7.28
C ASN A 28 -32.38 -5.29 7.18
N VAL A 29 -32.45 -4.01 7.57
CA VAL A 29 -31.37 -3.03 7.38
C VAL A 29 -30.03 -3.51 7.92
N LYS A 30 -30.00 -4.21 9.06
CA LYS A 30 -28.76 -4.68 9.68
C LYS A 30 -28.00 -5.68 8.79
N ALA A 31 -28.70 -6.68 8.25
CA ALA A 31 -28.09 -7.67 7.37
C ALA A 31 -27.65 -7.04 6.05
N ASP A 32 -28.46 -6.12 5.52
CA ASP A 32 -28.15 -5.37 4.31
C ASP A 32 -26.91 -4.48 4.47
N CYS A 33 -26.78 -3.76 5.59
CA CYS A 33 -25.59 -2.98 5.91
C CYS A 33 -24.33 -3.85 5.97
N LEU A 34 -24.41 -5.02 6.61
CA LEU A 34 -23.30 -5.96 6.70
C LEU A 34 -22.92 -6.54 5.35
N SER A 35 -23.91 -6.93 4.53
CA SER A 35 -23.67 -7.43 3.17
C SER A 35 -23.00 -6.37 2.30
N ASN A 36 -23.49 -5.13 2.33
CA ASN A 36 -22.91 -4.03 1.57
C ASN A 36 -21.47 -3.72 2.01
N LEU A 37 -21.19 -3.77 3.32
CA LEU A 37 -19.84 -3.60 3.86
C LEU A 37 -18.92 -4.74 3.41
N ALA A 38 -19.38 -5.99 3.44
CA ALA A 38 -18.61 -7.14 2.98
C ALA A 38 -18.27 -7.02 1.47
N SER A 39 -19.25 -6.67 0.62
CA SER A 39 -19.02 -6.45 -0.80
C SER A 39 -18.05 -5.28 -1.06
N ALA A 40 -18.17 -4.18 -0.31
CA ALA A 40 -17.23 -3.06 -0.41
C ALA A 40 -15.81 -3.44 0.02
N LEU A 41 -15.66 -4.37 0.98
CA LEU A 41 -14.37 -4.91 1.39
C LEU A 41 -13.78 -5.88 0.35
N GLU A 42 -14.58 -6.72 -0.31
CA GLU A 42 -14.08 -7.60 -1.37
C GLU A 42 -13.43 -6.80 -2.52
N ASP A 43 -14.01 -5.64 -2.87
CA ASP A 43 -13.41 -4.67 -3.80
C ASP A 43 -12.11 -4.03 -3.30
N CYS A 44 -11.85 -4.07 -1.99
CA CYS A 44 -10.62 -3.55 -1.39
C CYS A 44 -9.50 -4.61 -1.32
N TRP A 45 -9.84 -5.91 -1.34
CA TRP A 45 -8.83 -6.99 -1.30
C TRP A 45 -8.20 -7.25 -2.67
N THR A 46 -8.92 -6.94 -3.74
CA THR A 46 -8.36 -6.91 -5.11
C THR A 46 -7.43 -5.71 -5.34
N ARG A 47 -7.57 -4.65 -4.53
CA ARG A 47 -6.60 -3.54 -4.46
C ARG A 47 -5.45 -3.98 -3.56
N HIS A 48 -4.53 -4.75 -4.14
CA HIS A 48 -3.26 -5.07 -3.53
C HIS A 48 -2.50 -3.77 -3.19
N VAL A 49 -2.70 -3.23 -1.99
CA VAL A 49 -1.83 -2.18 -1.44
C VAL A 49 -0.62 -2.91 -0.88
N THR A 50 0.44 -2.99 -1.66
CA THR A 50 1.72 -3.50 -1.18
C THR A 50 2.27 -2.52 -0.15
N ILE A 51 1.92 -2.72 1.13
CA ILE A 51 2.57 -2.01 2.24
C ILE A 51 3.92 -2.69 2.44
N GLN A 52 4.96 -2.18 1.75
CA GLN A 52 6.33 -2.49 2.12
C GLN A 52 6.65 -1.73 3.40
N TYR A 53 6.53 -2.42 4.53
CA TYR A 53 7.11 -1.95 5.78
C TYR A 53 8.63 -2.08 5.66
N LEU A 54 9.30 -0.99 5.26
CA LEU A 54 10.73 -0.87 5.49
C LEU A 54 10.89 -0.65 7.01
N PRO A 55 11.56 -1.56 7.74
CA PRO A 55 11.95 -1.25 9.11
C PRO A 55 12.67 0.09 9.05
N ARG A 56 12.27 1.03 9.90
CA ARG A 56 12.94 2.33 10.03
C ARG A 56 14.43 2.05 10.19
N SER A 57 15.19 2.21 9.11
CA SER A 57 16.63 2.10 9.18
C SER A 57 17.05 3.17 10.17
N ARG A 58 17.80 2.72 11.17
CA ARG A 58 18.28 3.53 12.26
C ARG A 58 19.40 4.42 11.73
N TYR A 59 19.09 5.35 10.83
CA TYR A 59 19.99 6.45 10.50
C TYR A 59 19.91 7.46 11.65
N LEU A 60 20.42 7.04 12.80
CA LEU A 60 20.93 7.95 13.80
C LEU A 60 22.19 8.57 13.19
N LEU A 61 22.17 9.89 13.04
CA LEU A 61 23.34 10.75 13.07
C LEU A 61 24.48 10.38 12.10
N ALA A 62 24.29 10.72 10.83
CA ALA A 62 25.39 11.22 10.01
C ALA A 62 24.80 12.10 8.92
N VAL A 63 24.42 13.33 9.28
CA VAL A 63 24.28 14.43 8.33
C VAL A 63 25.69 14.75 7.85
N GLN A 64 26.23 13.91 6.97
CA GLN A 64 27.33 14.34 6.14
C GLN A 64 26.68 14.88 4.88
N ALA A 65 26.44 16.19 4.92
CA ALA A 65 26.05 16.97 3.77
C ALA A 65 27.15 16.81 2.71
N ILE A 66 27.00 15.84 1.81
CA ILE A 66 27.86 15.73 0.64
C ILE A 66 27.27 16.66 -0.41
N SER A 67 28.05 17.68 -0.71
CA SER A 67 27.76 18.79 -1.57
C SER A 67 27.53 18.39 -3.04
N SER A 68 26.74 19.25 -3.69
CA SER A 68 26.88 19.67 -5.08
C SER A 68 26.60 18.64 -6.19
N THR A 69 25.33 18.53 -6.53
CA THR A 69 24.85 18.90 -7.87
C THR A 69 23.51 19.61 -7.66
N GLU A 70 23.10 20.51 -8.55
CA GLU A 70 21.79 21.18 -8.47
C GLU A 70 20.67 20.15 -8.66
N GLU A 71 20.44 19.31 -7.66
CA GLU A 71 19.31 18.42 -7.63
C GLU A 71 18.09 19.31 -7.66
N TRP A 72 17.21 19.06 -8.62
CA TRP A 72 15.92 19.75 -8.80
C TRP A 72 15.10 19.91 -7.50
N ARG A 73 15.40 19.10 -6.48
CA ARG A 73 14.83 19.14 -5.13
C ARG A 73 15.27 20.35 -4.33
N THR A 74 16.52 20.79 -4.48
CA THR A 74 17.14 21.89 -3.72
C THR A 74 16.29 23.16 -3.72
N PRO A 75 15.85 23.70 -4.87
CA PRO A 75 15.00 24.89 -4.87
C PRO A 75 13.64 24.63 -4.21
N VAL A 76 13.08 23.42 -4.33
CA VAL A 76 11.80 23.05 -3.69
C VAL A 76 11.96 22.97 -2.17
N ILE A 77 13.07 22.40 -1.68
CA ILE A 77 13.38 22.29 -0.25
C ILE A 77 13.62 23.68 0.35
N LYS A 78 14.42 24.53 -0.31
CA LYS A 78 14.68 25.91 0.15
C LYS A 78 13.39 26.72 0.22
N TRP A 79 12.51 26.59 -0.77
CA TRP A 79 11.22 27.28 -0.75
C TRP A 79 10.31 26.76 0.37
N LEU A 80 10.12 25.43 0.50
CA LEU A 80 9.22 24.85 1.49
C LEU A 80 9.75 24.94 2.93
N GLY A 81 11.06 24.97 3.13
CA GLY A 81 11.70 25.01 4.44
C GLY A 81 12.07 26.41 4.91
N GLU A 82 12.65 27.23 4.03
CA GLU A 82 13.21 28.55 4.37
C GLU A 82 12.39 29.72 3.81
N GLY A 83 11.39 29.45 2.95
CA GLY A 83 10.60 30.50 2.28
C GLY A 83 11.38 31.29 1.24
N ARG A 84 12.57 30.85 0.84
CA ARG A 84 13.43 31.56 -0.14
C ARG A 84 12.96 31.33 -1.58
N LEU A 85 12.89 32.41 -2.36
CA LEU A 85 12.56 32.42 -3.79
C LEU A 85 13.68 33.07 -4.59
N SER A 86 13.72 32.81 -5.90
CA SER A 86 14.53 33.59 -6.85
C SER A 86 13.99 35.02 -6.93
N ASP A 87 14.87 35.99 -7.18
CA ASP A 87 14.48 37.39 -7.42
C ASP A 87 13.72 37.55 -8.74
N ASP A 88 13.91 36.62 -9.68
CA ASP A 88 13.10 36.57 -10.89
C ASP A 88 11.68 36.09 -10.57
N LYS A 89 10.71 36.98 -10.81
CA LYS A 89 9.27 36.72 -10.63
C LYS A 89 8.80 35.50 -11.41
N TRP A 90 9.34 35.24 -12.60
CA TRP A 90 8.95 34.11 -13.43
C TRP A 90 9.43 32.79 -12.83
N GLU A 91 10.70 32.72 -12.44
CA GLU A 91 11.27 31.55 -11.77
C GLU A 91 10.60 31.28 -10.42
N ALA A 92 10.32 32.33 -9.65
CA ALA A 92 9.59 32.28 -8.40
C ALA A 92 8.17 31.69 -8.59
N ALA A 93 7.42 32.16 -9.58
CA ALA A 93 6.09 31.63 -9.90
C ALA A 93 6.14 30.16 -10.35
N ARG A 94 7.11 29.82 -11.21
CA ARG A 94 7.33 28.45 -11.68
C ARG A 94 7.67 27.50 -10.52
N LEU A 95 8.52 27.93 -9.60
CA LEU A 95 8.88 27.16 -8.42
C LEU A 95 7.69 26.95 -7.49
N LYS A 96 6.90 28.00 -7.23
CA LYS A 96 5.66 27.90 -6.43
C LYS A 96 4.69 26.88 -7.03
N ALA A 97 4.41 26.98 -8.32
CA ALA A 97 3.52 26.05 -9.02
C ALA A 97 4.01 24.60 -8.92
N ARG A 98 5.33 24.37 -9.03
CA ARG A 98 5.94 23.04 -8.86
C ARG A 98 5.83 22.55 -7.42
N ALA A 99 6.08 23.41 -6.44
CA ALA A 99 6.15 23.07 -5.02
C ALA A 99 4.82 22.65 -4.41
N VAL A 100 3.67 23.06 -4.97
CA VAL A 100 2.32 22.66 -4.51
C VAL A 100 2.18 21.13 -4.36
N ARG A 101 2.87 20.37 -5.22
CA ARG A 101 2.84 18.90 -5.26
C ARG A 101 3.71 18.24 -4.19
N PHE A 102 4.40 19.01 -3.36
CA PHE A 102 5.36 18.50 -2.38
C PHE A 102 5.03 18.99 -0.97
N LEU A 103 5.61 18.33 0.03
CA LEU A 103 5.60 18.74 1.43
C LEU A 103 6.88 18.26 2.13
N ILE A 104 7.26 18.93 3.22
CA ILE A 104 8.34 18.47 4.11
C ILE A 104 7.70 17.95 5.39
N GLN A 105 8.06 16.75 5.80
CA GLN A 105 7.62 16.15 7.07
C GLN A 105 8.83 15.49 7.74
N GLY A 106 9.11 15.86 9.00
CA GLY A 106 10.25 15.33 9.74
C GLY A 106 11.61 15.59 9.07
N GLY A 107 11.74 16.71 8.33
CA GLY A 107 12.95 17.05 7.58
C GLY A 107 13.11 16.36 6.23
N VAL A 108 12.16 15.52 5.81
CA VAL A 108 12.23 14.80 4.53
C VAL A 108 11.19 15.31 3.53
N LEU A 109 11.59 15.38 2.26
CA LEU A 109 10.75 15.84 1.16
C LEU A 109 9.87 14.68 0.62
N TYR A 110 8.57 14.92 0.56
CA TYR A 110 7.58 14.00 0.02
C TYR A 110 6.86 14.61 -1.19
N LYS A 111 6.50 13.77 -2.15
CA LYS A 111 5.58 14.11 -3.24
C LYS A 111 4.18 13.63 -2.88
N LYS A 112 3.20 14.54 -2.96
CA LYS A 112 1.77 14.23 -2.82
C LYS A 112 1.35 13.38 -4.02
N SER A 113 0.91 12.14 -3.78
CA SER A 113 0.32 11.32 -4.82
C SER A 113 -1.18 11.59 -4.96
N TYR A 114 -1.73 11.30 -6.13
CA TYR A 114 -3.17 11.37 -6.37
C TYR A 114 -3.92 10.26 -5.60
N THR A 115 -3.26 9.12 -5.41
CA THR A 115 -3.82 7.89 -4.80
C THR A 115 -3.66 7.81 -3.29
N HIS A 116 -3.28 8.91 -2.63
CA HIS A 116 -3.07 9.11 -1.19
C HIS A 116 -1.75 8.70 -0.50
N PRO A 117 -0.90 7.73 -0.94
CA PRO A 117 0.37 7.52 -0.24
C PRO A 117 1.37 8.65 -0.53
N LEU A 118 2.05 9.15 0.49
CA LEU A 118 3.16 10.09 0.33
C LEU A 118 4.39 9.36 -0.21
N LEU A 119 4.94 9.84 -1.32
CA LEU A 119 6.12 9.24 -1.93
C LEU A 119 7.38 9.94 -1.46
N TRP A 120 8.34 9.19 -0.94
CA TRP A 120 9.64 9.75 -0.58
C TRP A 120 10.37 10.22 -1.83
N CYS A 121 10.80 11.47 -1.82
CA CYS A 121 11.77 11.93 -2.79
C CYS A 121 13.13 11.43 -2.31
N LEU A 122 13.84 10.68 -3.14
CA LEU A 122 15.23 10.25 -2.89
C LEU A 122 16.20 11.13 -3.68
N SER A 123 17.38 11.38 -3.13
CA SER A 123 18.51 11.94 -3.87
C SER A 123 18.97 10.92 -4.91
N GLN A 124 19.80 11.34 -5.87
CA GLN A 124 20.29 10.41 -6.87
C GLN A 124 21.09 9.26 -6.22
N GLN A 125 21.90 9.57 -5.20
CA GLN A 125 22.70 8.60 -4.45
C GLN A 125 21.83 7.65 -3.62
N GLU A 126 20.84 8.17 -2.90
CA GLU A 126 19.87 7.38 -2.12
C GLU A 126 19.10 6.42 -3.05
N GLY A 127 18.65 6.92 -4.21
CA GLY A 127 17.97 6.11 -5.22
C GLY A 127 18.84 4.95 -5.70
N PHE A 128 20.12 5.20 -6.00
CA PHE A 128 21.06 4.15 -6.37
C PHE A 128 21.25 3.11 -5.26
N HIS A 129 21.32 3.55 -3.99
CA HIS A 129 21.47 2.67 -2.85
C HIS A 129 20.24 1.75 -2.68
N VAL A 130 19.04 2.33 -2.68
CA VAL A 130 17.77 1.56 -2.59
C VAL A 130 17.67 0.56 -3.74
N LEU A 131 18.00 0.97 -4.97
CA LEU A 131 17.99 0.05 -6.12
C LEU A 131 19.01 -1.09 -5.98
N LYS A 132 20.17 -0.83 -5.38
CA LYS A 132 21.20 -1.85 -5.11
C LYS A 132 20.69 -2.87 -4.07
N GLU A 133 20.07 -2.41 -2.99
CA GLU A 133 19.47 -3.29 -1.97
C GLU A 133 18.35 -4.14 -2.56
N MET A 134 17.46 -3.55 -3.35
CA MET A 134 16.37 -4.27 -4.02
C MET A 134 16.88 -5.37 -4.96
N LYS A 135 17.99 -5.12 -5.67
CA LYS A 135 18.64 -6.14 -6.50
C LYS A 135 19.26 -7.26 -5.66
N GLY A 136 19.75 -6.95 -4.45
CA GLY A 136 20.25 -7.92 -3.47
C GLY A 136 19.15 -8.78 -2.82
N LEU A 137 17.92 -8.26 -2.69
CA LEU A 137 16.79 -9.01 -2.13
C LEU A 137 16.18 -10.08 -3.05
N LYS A 138 16.63 -10.18 -4.31
CA LYS A 138 16.19 -11.27 -5.18
C LYS A 138 16.99 -12.55 -4.89
N ARG A 139 16.52 -13.35 -3.91
CA ARG A 139 16.36 -14.83 -3.99
C ARG A 139 16.11 -15.47 -2.62
N THR A 140 14.85 -15.80 -2.33
CA THR A 140 14.44 -17.13 -1.82
C THR A 140 12.96 -17.34 -2.16
N VAL A 141 12.67 -17.92 -3.33
CA VAL A 141 11.41 -18.63 -3.54
C VAL A 141 11.67 -20.07 -3.08
N PRO A 142 10.96 -20.62 -2.09
CA PRO A 142 11.11 -22.03 -1.73
C PRO A 142 10.63 -22.88 -2.91
N LYS A 143 11.55 -23.64 -3.53
CA LYS A 143 11.17 -24.70 -4.46
C LYS A 143 10.50 -25.82 -3.67
N ASN A 144 9.18 -25.86 -3.67
CA ASN A 144 8.43 -27.03 -3.23
C ASN A 144 8.73 -28.20 -4.20
N ARG A 145 9.67 -29.08 -3.83
CA ARG A 145 9.82 -30.41 -4.45
C ARG A 145 8.69 -31.29 -3.91
N ARG A 146 7.55 -31.34 -4.62
CA ARG A 146 6.68 -32.52 -4.54
C ARG A 146 7.31 -33.59 -5.45
N ASN A 147 7.67 -34.71 -4.87
CA ASN A 147 7.57 -36.06 -5.44
C ASN A 147 8.01 -37.07 -4.35
N GLY A 148 7.14 -37.24 -3.36
CA GLY A 148 7.15 -38.40 -2.48
C GLY A 148 6.20 -39.44 -3.08
N SER A 149 6.77 -40.43 -3.74
CA SER A 149 6.10 -41.64 -4.19
C SER A 149 5.69 -42.45 -2.96
N ILE A 150 4.38 -42.57 -2.70
CA ILE A 150 3.85 -43.56 -1.77
C ILE A 150 3.06 -44.56 -2.61
N LYS A 151 3.71 -45.68 -2.93
CA LYS A 151 3.04 -46.90 -3.40
C LYS A 151 2.62 -47.69 -2.15
N ASN A 152 1.32 -47.76 -1.87
CA ASN A 152 0.77 -48.77 -0.97
C ASN A 152 0.26 -49.94 -1.81
N LYS A 153 0.77 -51.13 -1.51
CA LYS A 153 0.48 -52.42 -2.15
C LYS A 153 -0.66 -53.06 -1.38
N ILE A 154 -1.74 -53.46 -2.06
CA ILE A 154 -2.76 -54.38 -1.54
C ILE A 154 -2.73 -55.61 -2.45
N HIS A 155 -2.18 -56.69 -1.92
CA HIS A 155 -2.86 -57.98 -1.73
C HIS A 155 -2.23 -58.64 -0.49
#